data_AF-A0A645BBA6-F1
#
_entry.id   AF-A0A645BBA6-F1
#
_cell.length_a   1.000
_cell.length_b   1.000
_cell.length_c   1.000
_cell.angle_alpha   90.00
_cell.angle_beta   90.00
_cell.angle_gamma   90.00
#
_symmetry.space_group_name_H-M   'P 1'
#
loop_
_entity.id
_entity.type
_entity.pdbx_description
1 polymer ?
#
loop_
_entity_poly.entity_id
_entity_poly.type
_entity_poly.pdbx_seq_one_letter_code
_entity_poly.pdbx_strand_id
1 'polypeptide(L)'
;MSAGADFIKTSTGKIPVAATPEATYIMCQAIKEWYDMTGEKVGYKPAGGIVTTEEAVTHYTIVKEVLGKEWLNNKLFRIGASRLANNLLSSIKGEEIKYF
;
A
#
# COMPACT_ATOMS: atom_id res chain seq x y z
N MET A 1 -4.40 -10.35 -12.26
CA MET A 1 -3.95 -9.37 -13.28
C MET A 1 -4.33 -9.88 -14.65
N SER A 2 -3.93 -11.09 -15.01
CA SER A 2 -4.48 -11.87 -16.13
C SER A 2 -6.02 -11.91 -16.24
N ALA A 3 -6.73 -11.97 -15.11
CA ALA A 3 -8.20 -11.91 -15.08
C ALA A 3 -8.79 -10.48 -15.07
N GLY A 4 -8.01 -9.45 -15.41
CA GLY A 4 -8.49 -8.06 -15.52
C GLY A 4 -8.63 -7.28 -14.20
N ALA A 5 -7.85 -7.62 -13.17
CA ALA A 5 -7.90 -6.90 -11.90
C ALA A 5 -7.12 -5.57 -11.97
N ASP A 6 -7.78 -4.43 -11.73
CA ASP A 6 -7.15 -3.11 -11.69
C ASP A 6 -6.25 -2.89 -10.49
N PHE A 7 -6.55 -3.56 -9.37
CA PHE A 7 -5.77 -3.52 -8.13
C PHE A 7 -5.65 -4.91 -7.53
N ILE A 8 -4.50 -5.18 -6.92
CA ILE A 8 -4.36 -6.28 -5.96
C ILE A 8 -4.22 -5.73 -4.54
N LYS A 9 -4.90 -6.38 -3.59
CA LYS A 9 -5.03 -5.95 -2.19
C LYS A 9 -4.59 -7.07 -1.26
N THR A 10 -3.80 -6.76 -0.23
CA THR A 10 -3.24 -7.78 0.68
C THR A 10 -4.31 -8.50 1.50
N SER A 11 -5.22 -7.77 2.16
CA SER A 11 -6.17 -8.36 3.10
C SER A 11 -7.53 -7.65 3.13
N THR A 12 -8.52 -8.30 3.75
CA THR A 12 -9.82 -7.67 4.05
C THR A 12 -9.74 -6.67 5.21
N GLY A 13 -8.70 -6.73 6.03
CA GLY A 13 -8.56 -5.98 7.28
C GLY A 13 -9.34 -6.56 8.47
N LYS A 14 -9.87 -7.78 8.33
CA LYS A 14 -10.68 -8.47 9.36
C LYS A 14 -10.00 -9.71 9.94
N ILE A 15 -8.71 -9.90 9.67
CA ILE A 15 -7.93 -11.07 10.09
C ILE A 15 -6.68 -10.63 10.87
N PRO A 16 -6.13 -11.49 11.76
CA PRO A 16 -5.02 -11.09 12.64
C PRO A 16 -3.72 -10.73 11.89
N VAL A 17 -3.38 -11.48 10.84
CA VAL A 17 -2.23 -11.19 9.98
C VAL A 17 -2.74 -10.56 8.69
N ALA A 18 -2.39 -9.29 8.46
CA ALA A 18 -2.92 -8.48 7.37
C ALA A 18 -1.80 -8.03 6.40
N ALA A 19 -1.57 -6.73 6.23
CA ALA A 19 -0.47 -6.25 5.43
C ALA A 19 0.86 -6.43 6.17
N THR A 20 1.76 -7.25 5.63
CA THR A 20 3.15 -7.37 6.10
C THR A 20 4.12 -6.78 5.05
N PRO A 21 5.33 -6.37 5.45
CA PRO A 21 6.37 -5.96 4.51
C PRO A 21 6.69 -7.05 3.48
N GLU A 22 6.76 -8.32 3.91
CA GLU A 22 7.00 -9.46 3.02
C GLU A 22 5.90 -9.63 1.97
N ALA A 23 4.62 -9.64 2.39
CA ALA A 23 3.50 -9.73 1.46
C ALA A 23 3.49 -8.55 0.47
N THR A 24 3.91 -7.37 0.95
CA THR A 24 4.03 -6.18 0.10
C THR A 24 5.11 -6.34 -0.96
N TYR A 25 6.27 -6.81 -0.56
CA TYR A 25 7.38 -7.06 -1.47
C TYR A 25 7.00 -8.10 -2.54
N ILE A 26 6.45 -9.24 -2.13
CA ILE A 26 6.04 -10.32 -3.05
C ILE A 26 4.97 -9.83 -4.04
N MET A 27 3.93 -9.15 -3.55
CA MET A 27 2.86 -8.64 -4.42
C MET A 27 3.37 -7.55 -5.37
N CYS A 28 4.30 -6.69 -4.95
CA CYS A 28 4.94 -5.71 -5.84
C CYS A 28 5.81 -6.38 -6.90
N GLN A 29 6.56 -7.44 -6.55
CA GLN A 29 7.31 -8.23 -7.54
C GLN A 29 6.39 -8.82 -8.61
N ALA A 30 5.26 -9.41 -8.20
CA ALA A 30 4.28 -9.94 -9.14
C ALA A 30 3.68 -8.87 -10.07
N ILE A 31 3.43 -7.66 -9.55
CA ILE A 31 3.00 -6.52 -10.39
C ILE A 31 4.09 -6.14 -11.39
N LYS A 32 5.35 -6.07 -10.92
CA LYS A 32 6.49 -5.73 -11.77
C LYS A 32 6.64 -6.73 -12.91
N GLU A 33 6.67 -8.01 -12.60
CA GLU A 33 6.81 -9.09 -13.59
C GLU A 33 5.71 -9.01 -14.66
N TRP A 34 4.46 -8.77 -14.24
CA TRP A 34 3.37 -8.59 -15.20
C TRP A 34 3.53 -7.36 -16.07
N TYR A 35 3.93 -6.22 -15.50
CA TYR A 35 4.18 -5.02 -16.29
C TYR A 35 5.30 -5.26 -17.30
N ASP A 36 6.39 -5.91 -16.88
CA ASP A 36 7.51 -6.26 -17.76
C ASP A 36 7.07 -7.22 -18.90
N MET A 37 6.09 -8.10 -18.65
CA MET A 37 5.55 -9.02 -19.65
C MET A 37 4.50 -8.40 -20.59
N THR A 38 3.69 -7.45 -20.12
CA THR A 38 2.45 -7.01 -20.81
C THR A 38 2.39 -5.52 -21.12
N GLY A 39 3.19 -4.70 -20.43
CA GLY A 39 3.08 -3.25 -20.45
C GLY A 39 1.86 -2.70 -19.68
N GLU A 40 1.03 -3.54 -19.07
CA GLU A 40 -0.17 -3.12 -18.34
C GLU A 40 0.15 -2.81 -16.87
N LYS A 41 -0.32 -1.65 -16.39
CA LYS A 41 -0.12 -1.25 -14.99
C LYS A 41 -1.29 -1.69 -14.12
N VAL A 42 -0.97 -2.34 -13.01
CA VAL A 42 -1.94 -2.72 -11.97
C VAL A 42 -1.58 -2.03 -10.66
N GLY A 43 -2.60 -1.53 -9.98
CA GLY A 43 -2.44 -0.85 -8.71
C GLY A 43 -2.20 -1.80 -7.54
N TYR A 44 -1.52 -1.28 -6.52
CA TYR A 44 -1.25 -1.98 -5.28
C TYR A 44 -1.97 -1.33 -4.08
N LYS A 45 -2.53 -2.16 -3.21
CA LYS A 45 -3.20 -1.69 -1.98
C LYS A 45 -2.86 -2.57 -0.76
N PRO A 46 -1.83 -2.23 0.04
CA PRO A 46 -1.66 -2.86 1.33
C PRO A 46 -2.80 -2.41 2.24
N ALA A 47 -3.43 -3.36 2.93
CA ALA A 47 -4.57 -3.07 3.78
C ALA A 47 -4.60 -3.94 5.04
N GLY A 48 -5.03 -3.32 6.14
CA GLY A 48 -5.16 -3.94 7.45
C GLY A 48 -3.85 -3.94 8.23
N GLY A 49 -3.92 -3.51 9.50
CA GLY A 49 -2.79 -3.51 10.42
C GLY A 49 -1.84 -2.30 10.33
N ILE A 50 -1.97 -1.44 9.31
CA ILE A 50 -1.10 -0.26 9.15
C ILE A 50 -1.68 0.90 9.96
N VAL A 51 -0.98 1.27 11.04
CA VAL A 51 -1.44 2.23 12.04
C VAL A 51 -0.44 3.37 12.22
N THR A 52 0.87 3.13 12.14
CA THR A 52 1.89 4.16 12.40
C THR A 52 2.44 4.79 11.12
N THR A 53 3.08 5.95 11.26
CA THR A 53 3.78 6.63 10.16
C THR A 53 4.89 5.75 9.60
N GLU A 54 5.66 5.08 10.46
CA GLU A 54 6.79 4.23 10.10
C GLU A 54 6.34 3.00 9.31
N GLU A 55 5.23 2.39 9.70
CA GLU A 55 4.63 1.28 8.94
C GLU A 55 4.20 1.74 7.54
N ALA A 56 3.53 2.90 7.45
CA ALA A 56 3.13 3.47 6.17
C ALA A 56 4.34 3.78 5.26
N VAL A 57 5.41 4.36 5.83
CA VAL A 57 6.67 4.63 5.12
C VAL A 57 7.34 3.34 4.66
N THR A 58 7.29 2.28 5.46
CA THR A 58 7.84 0.97 5.09
C THR A 58 7.17 0.43 3.82
N HIS A 59 5.84 0.40 3.78
CA HIS A 59 5.10 -0.02 2.58
C HIS A 59 5.33 0.91 1.39
N TYR A 60 5.31 2.23 1.60
CA TYR A 60 5.60 3.22 0.57
C TYR A 60 6.98 3.00 -0.05
N THR A 61 7.99 2.72 0.77
CA THR A 61 9.38 2.50 0.33
C THR A 61 9.46 1.24 -0.52
N ILE A 62 8.84 0.14 -0.10
CA ILE A 62 8.84 -1.09 -0.91
C ILE A 62 8.21 -0.84 -2.29
N VAL A 63 7.06 -0.16 -2.34
CA VAL A 63 6.42 0.19 -3.62
C VAL A 63 7.35 1.06 -4.48
N LYS A 64 7.98 2.07 -3.89
CA LYS A 64 8.90 2.96 -4.59
C LYS A 64 10.10 2.23 -5.17
N GLU A 65 10.72 1.34 -4.40
CA GLU A 65 11.95 0.64 -4.81
C GLU A 65 11.67 -0.52 -5.78
N VAL A 66 10.52 -1.19 -5.65
CA VAL A 66 10.17 -2.33 -6.54
C VAL A 66 9.45 -1.87 -7.81
N LEU A 67 8.48 -0.96 -7.70
CA LEU A 67 7.63 -0.54 -8.82
C LEU A 67 8.01 0.82 -9.40
N GLY A 68 8.84 1.60 -8.70
CA GLY A 68 9.25 2.93 -9.16
C GLY A 68 8.29 4.05 -8.75
N LYS A 69 8.76 5.29 -8.89
CA LYS A 69 8.02 6.50 -8.48
C LYS A 69 6.69 6.69 -9.20
N GLU A 70 6.57 6.16 -10.42
CA GLU A 70 5.36 6.31 -11.23
C GLU A 70 4.14 5.59 -10.63
N TRP A 71 4.34 4.56 -9.78
CA TRP A 71 3.27 3.90 -9.03
C TRP A 71 2.78 4.70 -7.83
N LEU A 72 3.51 5.72 -7.38
CA LEU A 72 3.23 6.47 -6.15
C LEU A 72 2.19 7.58 -6.37
N ASN A 73 1.03 7.20 -6.89
CA ASN A 73 -0.11 8.09 -7.12
C ASN A 73 -1.43 7.39 -6.77
N ASN A 74 -2.53 8.14 -6.65
CA ASN A 74 -3.83 7.62 -6.18
C ASN A 74 -4.50 6.59 -7.11
N LYS A 75 -4.05 6.46 -8.37
CA LYS A 75 -4.55 5.49 -9.35
C LYS A 75 -3.81 4.17 -9.29
N LEU A 76 -2.60 4.13 -8.73
CA LEU A 76 -1.75 2.93 -8.71
C LEU A 76 -1.31 2.51 -7.29
N PHE A 77 -1.47 3.37 -6.29
CA PHE A 77 -1.12 3.04 -4.92
C PHE A 77 -2.11 3.66 -3.92
N ARG A 78 -2.57 2.85 -2.98
CA ARG A 78 -3.38 3.33 -1.83
C ARG A 78 -3.07 2.53 -0.59
N ILE A 79 -3.10 3.15 0.58
CA ILE A 79 -3.04 2.45 1.86
C ILE A 79 -4.46 2.24 2.39
N GLY A 80 -4.85 0.98 2.60
CA GLY A 80 -6.11 0.62 3.22
C GLY A 80 -6.01 0.69 4.75
N ALA A 81 -6.38 1.82 5.33
CA ALA A 81 -6.32 2.05 6.77
C ALA A 81 -7.56 2.78 7.29
N SER A 82 -7.76 2.72 8.60
CA SER A 82 -8.82 3.43 9.33
C SER A 82 -8.22 4.49 10.26
N ARG A 83 -7.38 4.10 11.22
CA ARG A 83 -6.76 5.04 12.19
C ARG A 83 -5.56 5.82 11.65
N LEU A 84 -4.88 5.29 10.63
CA LEU A 84 -3.63 5.86 10.12
C LEU A 84 -3.77 7.33 9.71
N ALA A 85 -4.91 7.74 9.14
CA ALA A 85 -5.11 9.12 8.70
C ALA A 85 -4.97 10.12 9.87
N ASN A 86 -5.59 9.83 11.01
CA ASN A 86 -5.45 10.64 12.23
C ASN A 86 -4.00 10.64 12.74
N ASN A 87 -3.34 9.49 12.72
CA ASN A 87 -1.96 9.35 13.22
C ASN A 87 -0.97 10.12 12.33
N LEU A 88 -1.12 10.06 11.01
CA LEU A 88 -0.31 10.85 10.07
C LEU A 88 -0.52 12.34 10.29
N LEU A 89 -1.77 12.79 10.40
CA LEU A 89 -2.09 14.19 10.66
C LEU A 89 -1.50 14.66 12.00
N SER A 90 -1.63 13.85 13.04
CA SER A 90 -1.08 14.15 14.36
C SER A 90 0.44 14.29 14.30
N SER A 91 1.12 13.38 13.60
CA SER A 91 2.57 13.41 13.39
C SER A 91 3.03 14.64 12.59
N ILE A 92 2.26 15.06 11.58
CA ILE A 92 2.55 16.26 10.77
C ILE A 92 2.35 17.55 11.56
N LYS A 93 1.32 17.59 12.42
CA LYS A 93 0.92 18.81 13.14
C LYS A 93 1.58 18.96 14.51
N GLY A 94 2.11 17.87 15.08
CA GLY A 94 2.73 17.88 16.41
C GLY A 94 1.70 17.95 17.55
N GLU A 95 0.43 17.67 17.28
CA GLU A 95 -0.66 17.66 18.24
C GLU A 95 -1.61 16.48 17.96
N GLU A 96 -2.44 16.09 18.93
CA GLU A 96 -3.38 14.99 18.73
C GLU A 96 -4.54 15.41 17.82
N ILE A 97 -4.75 14.67 16.72
CA ILE A 97 -5.84 14.90 15.76
C ILE A 97 -6.77 13.68 15.73
N LYS A 98 -8.08 13.93 15.81
CA LYS A 98 -9.15 12.92 15.70
C LYS A 98 -10.30 13.43 14.82
N TYR A 99 -10.18 13.22 13.51
CA TYR A 99 -11.26 13.51 12.56
C TYR A 99 -12.08 12.27 12.19
N PHE A 100 -11.43 11.10 12.18
CA PHE A 100 -11.99 9.82 11.72
C PHE A 100 -12.12 8.80 12.86
#